data_AF-A0A6P0JQN3-F1
#
_entry.id   AF-A0A6P0JQN3-F1
#
_cell.length_a   1.000
_cell.length_b   1.000
_cell.length_c   1.000
_cell.angle_alpha   90.00
_cell.angle_beta   90.00
_cell.angle_gamma   90.00
#
_symmetry.space_group_name_H-M   'P 1'
#
loop_
_entity.id
_entity.type
_entity.pdbx_description
1 polymer ?
#
loop_
_entity_poly.entity_id
_entity_poly.type
_entity_poly.pdbx_seq_one_letter_code
_entity_poly.pdbx_strand_id
1 'polypeptide(L)'
;CQIQALRSVQDQLGLEKLYVLGTPCVDNVTREGLQKFLETTSKSPDTVVHYEFMQDFRVHFKHEDGSEEKVPFFGLKTNQLKDVFAPSCMSCFDYVNSLADLVVGYMGAPFGWQWIVVRNDTGQEMLDLVKDQLDTQAVSEKGDRKQAVQQSIPAYDKGVTLPMWAAQLMGVVIERIGPKGLEYARFSIDSHFTRNYLYVKRNYPEKLEEHVPEFAKRIVEQYELPEN
;
A
#
# COMPACT_ATOMS: atom_id res chain seq x y z
N CYS A 1 5.74 9.81 -4.59
CA CYS A 1 5.44 11.22 -4.96
C CYS A 1 6.55 12.20 -4.58
N GLN A 2 6.96 12.31 -3.30
CA GLN A 2 8.03 13.24 -2.86
C GLN A 2 9.33 13.05 -3.66
N ILE A 3 9.74 11.79 -3.83
CA ILE A 3 10.96 11.45 -4.57
C ILE A 3 10.84 11.75 -6.07
N GLN A 4 9.63 11.71 -6.65
CA GLN A 4 9.44 12.14 -8.03
C GLN A 4 9.76 13.63 -8.19
N ALA A 5 9.20 14.47 -7.33
CA ALA A 5 9.50 15.90 -7.33
C ALA A 5 11.00 16.17 -7.07
N LEU A 6 11.61 15.45 -6.11
CA LEU A 6 13.05 15.54 -5.84
C LEU A 6 13.89 15.24 -7.08
N ARG A 7 13.63 14.12 -7.76
CA ARG A 7 14.39 13.73 -8.96
C ARG A 7 14.16 14.71 -10.11
N SER A 8 12.96 15.28 -10.26
CA SER A 8 12.67 16.28 -11.30
C SER A 8 13.45 17.59 -11.16
N VAL A 9 13.96 17.91 -9.96
CA VAL A 9 14.76 19.12 -9.70
C VAL A 9 16.19 18.82 -9.27
N GLN A 10 16.59 17.54 -9.27
CA GLN A 10 17.86 17.08 -8.67
C GLN A 10 19.07 17.85 -9.20
N ASP A 11 19.13 18.11 -10.50
CA ASP A 11 20.26 18.76 -11.15
C ASP A 11 20.42 20.24 -10.72
N GLN A 12 19.38 20.84 -10.13
CA GLN A 12 19.39 22.21 -9.65
C GLN A 12 19.88 22.32 -8.19
N LEU A 13 20.07 21.20 -7.49
CA LEU A 13 20.42 21.19 -6.06
C LEU A 13 21.91 21.42 -5.81
N GLY A 14 22.78 21.23 -6.80
CA GLY A 14 24.23 21.41 -6.65
C GLY A 14 24.89 20.43 -5.68
N LEU A 15 24.32 19.23 -5.50
CA LEU A 15 24.85 18.19 -4.62
C LEU A 15 25.94 17.40 -5.32
N GLU A 16 27.01 17.05 -4.59
CA GLU A 16 28.05 16.14 -5.07
C GLU A 16 27.50 14.71 -5.24
N LYS A 17 26.67 14.26 -4.29
CA LYS A 17 26.01 12.96 -4.32
C LYS A 17 24.66 13.04 -3.59
N LEU A 18 23.67 12.32 -4.12
CA LEU A 18 22.33 12.21 -3.52
C LEU A 18 21.99 10.74 -3.31
N TYR A 19 21.68 10.39 -2.07
CA TYR A 19 21.16 9.08 -1.68
C TYR A 19 19.68 9.20 -1.34
N VAL A 20 18.86 8.30 -1.88
CA VAL A 20 17.41 8.30 -1.66
C VAL A 20 16.95 6.96 -1.10
N LEU A 21 16.68 6.96 0.21
CA LEU A 21 16.01 5.85 0.89
C LEU A 21 14.49 6.04 0.81
N GLY A 22 13.83 5.19 0.03
CA GLY A 22 12.39 5.19 -0.13
C GLY A 22 11.70 4.18 0.79
N THR A 23 10.42 4.41 1.03
CA THR A 23 9.48 3.41 1.54
C THR A 23 8.31 3.28 0.57
N PRO A 24 7.65 2.12 0.49
CA PRO A 24 6.42 2.00 -0.26
C PRO A 24 5.31 2.82 0.41
N CYS A 25 4.37 3.34 -0.37
CA CYS A 25 3.32 4.20 0.16
C CYS A 25 2.06 4.17 -0.69
N VAL A 26 0.92 4.04 -0.01
CA VAL A 26 -0.45 4.20 -0.54
C VAL A 26 -1.35 4.78 0.54
N ASP A 27 -2.57 5.16 0.15
CA ASP A 27 -3.69 5.39 1.07
C ASP A 27 -3.41 6.41 2.18
N ASN A 28 -2.52 7.36 1.91
CA ASN A 28 -2.24 8.43 2.85
C ASN A 28 -3.44 9.39 2.94
N VAL A 29 -3.57 10.02 4.10
CA VAL A 29 -4.76 10.76 4.51
C VAL A 29 -4.39 12.16 4.99
N THR A 30 -5.37 13.05 5.05
CA THR A 30 -5.22 14.34 5.75
C THR A 30 -5.23 14.13 7.27
N ARG A 31 -4.87 15.16 8.05
CA ARG A 31 -4.98 15.08 9.51
C ARG A 31 -6.41 14.77 9.98
N GLU A 32 -7.41 15.41 9.36
CA GLU A 32 -8.81 15.15 9.64
C GLU A 32 -9.24 13.74 9.21
N GLY A 33 -8.76 13.28 8.04
CA GLY A 33 -8.99 11.93 7.55
C GLY A 33 -8.40 10.87 8.48
N LEU A 34 -7.20 11.11 9.02
CA LEU A 34 -6.58 10.26 10.03
C LEU A 34 -7.42 10.19 11.30
N GLN A 35 -7.83 11.34 11.86
CA GLN A 35 -8.65 11.37 13.07
C GLN A 35 -9.95 10.59 12.87
N LYS A 36 -10.64 10.83 11.75
CA LYS A 36 -11.86 10.09 11.39
C LYS A 36 -11.60 8.58 11.26
N PHE A 37 -10.48 8.18 10.65
CA PHE A 37 -10.10 6.76 10.54
C PHE A 37 -9.91 6.12 11.92
N LEU A 38 -9.14 6.77 12.80
CA LEU A 38 -8.87 6.26 14.15
C LEU A 38 -10.17 6.11 14.96
N GLU A 39 -10.99 7.16 15.02
CA GLU A 39 -12.27 7.17 15.76
C GLU A 39 -13.28 6.14 15.25
N THR A 40 -13.23 5.84 13.95
CA THR A 40 -14.14 4.86 13.34
C THR A 40 -13.70 3.42 13.61
N THR A 41 -12.42 3.20 13.87
CA THR A 41 -11.78 1.88 13.73
C THR A 41 -11.20 1.35 15.04
N SER A 42 -10.44 2.17 15.76
CA SER A 42 -9.82 1.78 17.04
C SER A 42 -10.81 1.97 18.18
N LYS A 43 -10.75 1.11 19.19
CA LYS A 43 -11.53 1.28 20.43
C LYS A 43 -10.96 2.37 21.34
N SER A 44 -9.69 2.73 21.16
CA SER A 44 -8.95 3.67 21.99
C SER A 44 -8.12 4.64 21.12
N PRO A 45 -8.76 5.42 20.24
CA PRO A 45 -8.08 6.20 19.20
C PRO A 45 -7.04 7.17 19.74
N ASP A 46 -7.30 7.79 20.90
CA ASP A 46 -6.43 8.81 21.50
C ASP A 46 -5.07 8.28 21.97
N THR A 47 -4.94 6.95 22.09
CA THR A 47 -3.71 6.30 22.58
C THR A 47 -2.90 5.64 21.46
N VAL A 48 -3.35 5.72 20.21
CA VAL A 48 -2.67 5.11 19.06
C VAL A 48 -1.41 5.91 18.72
N VAL A 49 -0.25 5.25 18.72
CA VAL A 49 1.04 5.86 18.32
C VAL A 49 1.42 5.47 16.89
N HIS A 50 1.16 4.23 16.48
CA HIS A 50 1.40 3.75 15.13
C HIS A 50 0.25 2.83 14.71
N TYR A 51 -0.02 2.77 13.42
CA TYR A 51 -0.86 1.73 12.86
C TYR A 51 -0.32 1.27 11.52
N GLU A 52 -0.67 0.06 11.11
CA GLU A 52 -0.27 -0.47 9.81
C GLU A 52 -1.32 -1.46 9.26
N PHE A 53 -1.51 -1.45 7.95
CA PHE A 53 -2.36 -2.40 7.24
C PHE A 53 -1.55 -3.66 6.91
N MET A 54 -1.63 -4.67 7.76
CA MET A 54 -0.73 -5.82 7.73
C MET A 54 -1.15 -6.93 6.75
N GLN A 55 -0.19 -7.79 6.39
CA GLN A 55 -0.36 -8.88 5.42
C GLN A 55 -1.33 -9.98 5.88
N ASP A 56 -1.72 -9.97 7.16
CA ASP A 56 -2.73 -10.85 7.75
C ASP A 56 -4.18 -10.31 7.61
N PHE A 57 -4.37 -9.29 6.75
CA PHE A 57 -5.67 -8.66 6.46
C PHE A 57 -6.30 -7.98 7.69
N ARG A 58 -5.45 -7.47 8.58
CA ARG A 58 -5.84 -6.72 9.78
C ARG A 58 -5.08 -5.40 9.83
N VAL A 59 -5.73 -4.37 10.34
CA VAL A 59 -5.07 -3.16 10.79
C VAL A 59 -4.52 -3.45 12.18
N HIS A 60 -3.23 -3.23 12.38
CA HIS A 60 -2.57 -3.37 13.67
C HIS A 60 -2.34 -1.96 14.21
N PHE A 61 -2.90 -1.66 15.38
CA PHE A 61 -2.67 -0.42 16.11
C PHE A 61 -1.74 -0.72 17.28
N LYS A 62 -0.71 0.11 17.44
CA LYS A 62 0.17 0.12 18.60
C LYS A 62 -0.21 1.30 19.49
N HIS A 63 -0.39 1.06 20.78
CA HIS A 63 -0.78 2.06 21.75
C HIS A 63 0.43 2.57 22.57
N GLU A 64 0.26 3.72 23.22
CA GLU A 64 1.28 4.36 24.07
C GLU A 64 1.80 3.45 25.20
N ASP A 65 0.95 2.58 25.75
CA ASP A 65 1.30 1.60 26.78
C ASP A 65 2.02 0.35 26.22
N GLY A 66 2.22 0.30 24.91
CA GLY A 66 2.83 -0.81 24.18
C GLY A 66 1.87 -1.94 23.80
N SER A 67 0.58 -1.86 24.15
CA SER A 67 -0.42 -2.85 23.74
C SER A 67 -0.71 -2.79 22.24
N GLU A 68 -1.19 -3.91 21.69
CA GLU A 68 -1.61 -4.03 20.28
C GLU A 68 -3.12 -4.27 20.16
N GLU A 69 -3.79 -3.49 19.33
CA GLU A 69 -5.17 -3.72 18.88
C GLU A 69 -5.18 -4.18 17.42
N LYS A 70 -5.93 -5.23 17.09
CA LYS A 70 -6.02 -5.77 15.72
C LYS A 70 -7.46 -5.75 15.23
N VAL A 71 -7.69 -5.07 14.10
CA VAL A 71 -9.02 -4.90 13.50
C VAL A 71 -9.04 -5.49 12.09
N PRO A 72 -9.91 -6.47 11.77
CA PRO A 72 -9.99 -7.04 10.42
C PRO A 72 -10.40 -6.00 9.35
N PHE A 73 -9.77 -6.03 8.17
CA PHE A 73 -10.06 -5.11 7.06
C PHE A 73 -11.54 -5.12 6.67
N PHE A 74 -12.15 -6.30 6.58
CA PHE A 74 -13.55 -6.44 6.18
C PHE A 74 -14.55 -5.96 7.25
N GLY A 75 -14.08 -5.68 8.46
CA GLY A 75 -14.86 -5.08 9.54
C GLY A 75 -14.78 -3.54 9.55
N LEU A 76 -13.95 -2.94 8.70
CA LEU A 76 -13.86 -1.49 8.57
C LEU A 76 -15.15 -0.93 7.97
N LYS A 77 -15.64 0.19 8.51
CA LYS A 77 -16.82 0.89 8.00
C LYS A 77 -16.46 1.67 6.73
N THR A 78 -16.22 0.93 5.65
CA THR A 78 -15.76 1.45 4.34
C THR A 78 -16.67 2.55 3.78
N ASN A 79 -17.98 2.46 4.03
CA ASN A 79 -18.93 3.52 3.67
C ASN A 79 -18.68 4.87 4.36
N GLN A 80 -18.12 4.86 5.58
CA GLN A 80 -17.75 6.08 6.32
C GLN A 80 -16.32 6.53 5.99
N LEU A 81 -15.47 5.61 5.56
CA LEU A 81 -14.05 5.83 5.30
C LEU A 81 -13.72 6.14 3.84
N LYS A 82 -14.64 5.97 2.89
CA LYS A 82 -14.35 6.12 1.45
C LYS A 82 -13.68 7.45 1.06
N ASP A 83 -13.98 8.53 1.79
CA ASP A 83 -13.51 9.89 1.49
C ASP A 83 -12.29 10.31 2.33
N VAL A 84 -11.70 9.40 3.13
CA VAL A 84 -10.54 9.75 3.99
C VAL A 84 -9.23 9.75 3.22
N PHE A 85 -9.14 8.97 2.14
CA PHE A 85 -7.95 8.90 1.31
C PHE A 85 -7.78 10.18 0.52
N ALA A 86 -6.58 10.76 0.58
CA ALA A 86 -6.30 12.00 -0.12
C ALA A 86 -6.44 11.79 -1.64
N PRO A 87 -7.05 12.73 -2.39
CA PRO A 87 -7.14 12.67 -3.86
C PRO A 87 -5.80 12.40 -4.55
N SER A 88 -4.70 12.92 -4.00
CA SER A 88 -3.36 12.66 -4.51
C SER A 88 -2.93 11.20 -4.39
N CYS A 89 -3.33 10.50 -3.32
CA CYS A 89 -3.06 9.08 -3.13
C CYS A 89 -3.96 8.20 -4.01
N MET A 90 -5.21 8.64 -4.22
CA MET A 90 -6.14 8.01 -5.16
C MET A 90 -5.72 8.19 -6.63
N SER A 91 -4.80 9.10 -6.90
CA SER A 91 -4.19 9.30 -8.23
C SER A 91 -2.73 8.85 -8.31
N CYS A 92 -2.21 8.12 -7.31
CA CYS A 92 -0.81 7.69 -7.27
C CYS A 92 -0.60 6.33 -7.96
N PHE A 93 0.45 6.19 -8.78
CA PHE A 93 0.85 4.92 -9.40
C PHE A 93 2.29 4.51 -9.05
N ASP A 94 2.83 5.02 -7.94
CA ASP A 94 4.21 4.81 -7.51
C ASP A 94 4.29 4.18 -6.13
N TYR A 95 3.60 3.04 -5.97
CA TYR A 95 3.52 2.29 -4.70
C TYR A 95 4.93 1.95 -4.22
N VAL A 96 5.74 1.35 -5.09
CA VAL A 96 7.05 0.80 -4.73
C VAL A 96 8.19 1.82 -4.75
N ASN A 97 7.90 3.11 -4.88
CA ASN A 97 8.90 4.18 -4.86
C ASN A 97 10.00 3.96 -5.91
N SER A 98 9.60 4.00 -7.17
CA SER A 98 10.39 3.56 -8.34
C SER A 98 11.68 4.36 -8.59
N LEU A 99 11.75 5.58 -8.07
CA LEU A 99 12.87 6.52 -8.26
C LEU A 99 13.83 6.63 -7.06
N ALA A 100 13.61 5.83 -6.01
CA ALA A 100 14.55 5.69 -4.91
C ALA A 100 15.79 4.87 -5.32
N ASP A 101 16.85 4.92 -4.51
CA ASP A 101 18.04 4.07 -4.69
C ASP A 101 17.88 2.75 -3.94
N LEU A 102 17.37 2.82 -2.72
CA LEU A 102 17.03 1.69 -1.86
C LEU A 102 15.59 1.87 -1.36
N VAL A 103 14.78 0.81 -1.38
CA VAL A 103 13.41 0.83 -0.83
C VAL A 103 13.27 -0.22 0.26
N VAL A 104 12.74 0.17 1.42
CA VAL A 104 12.45 -0.73 2.54
C VAL A 104 10.96 -0.67 2.84
N GLY A 105 10.31 -1.83 2.94
CA GLY A 105 8.89 -1.92 3.30
C GLY A 105 8.54 -3.24 3.94
N TYR A 106 7.27 -3.61 3.98
CA TYR A 106 6.82 -4.87 4.59
C TYR A 106 6.00 -5.79 3.67
N MET A 107 5.31 -5.26 2.67
CA MET A 107 4.26 -6.02 1.97
C MET A 107 4.72 -7.29 1.26
N GLY A 108 5.93 -7.28 0.68
CA GLY A 108 6.50 -8.47 0.02
C GLY A 108 7.14 -9.47 0.98
N ALA A 109 7.22 -9.13 2.27
CA ALA A 109 7.90 -9.92 3.28
C ALA A 109 6.91 -10.80 4.07
N PRO A 110 7.38 -11.94 4.60
CA PRO A 110 6.68 -12.64 5.67
C PRO A 110 6.38 -11.69 6.84
N PHE A 111 5.30 -11.96 7.58
CA PHE A 111 4.97 -11.17 8.77
C PHE A 111 6.14 -11.14 9.76
N GLY A 112 6.43 -9.97 10.33
CA GLY A 112 7.59 -9.74 11.20
C GLY A 112 8.90 -9.47 10.46
N TRP A 113 8.90 -9.51 9.13
CA TRP A 113 10.05 -9.17 8.29
C TRP A 113 9.77 -7.93 7.44
N GLN A 114 10.85 -7.28 7.02
CA GLN A 114 10.82 -6.25 5.99
C GLN A 114 11.39 -6.80 4.69
N TRP A 115 10.94 -6.27 3.55
CA TRP A 115 11.54 -6.53 2.25
C TRP A 115 12.37 -5.31 1.85
N ILE A 116 13.46 -5.59 1.14
CA ILE A 116 14.42 -4.58 0.67
C ILE A 116 14.49 -4.71 -0.85
N VAL A 117 14.37 -3.58 -1.56
CA VAL A 117 14.60 -3.49 -3.00
C VAL A 117 15.78 -2.57 -3.25
N VAL A 118 16.89 -3.16 -3.67
CA VAL A 118 18.04 -2.43 -4.21
C VAL A 118 17.73 -2.09 -5.67
N ARG A 119 17.75 -0.81 -6.04
CA ARG A 119 17.38 -0.36 -7.40
C ARG A 119 18.59 -0.04 -8.27
N ASN A 120 19.71 0.34 -7.68
CA ASN A 120 20.94 0.71 -8.36
C ASN A 120 22.16 0.58 -7.43
N ASP A 121 23.35 0.85 -7.97
CA ASP A 121 24.62 0.75 -7.23
C ASP A 121 24.67 1.68 -6.01
N THR A 122 24.10 2.88 -6.08
CA THR A 122 23.97 3.80 -4.94
C THR A 122 23.16 3.16 -3.81
N GLY A 123 22.06 2.48 -4.14
CA GLY A 123 21.25 1.75 -3.16
C GLY A 123 21.98 0.53 -2.59
N GLN A 124 22.81 -0.13 -3.40
CA GLN A 124 23.64 -1.25 -2.94
C GLN A 124 24.67 -0.77 -1.92
N GLU A 125 25.35 0.35 -2.21
CA GLU A 125 26.27 1.01 -1.27
C GLU A 125 25.58 1.33 0.06
N MET A 126 24.36 1.85 0.03
CA MET A 126 23.58 2.12 1.24
C MET A 126 23.30 0.85 2.06
N LEU A 127 22.92 -0.24 1.39
CA LEU A 127 22.63 -1.51 2.06
C LEU A 127 23.90 -2.13 2.66
N ASP A 128 25.02 -2.07 1.94
CA ASP A 128 26.29 -2.66 2.37
C ASP A 128 26.84 -2.02 3.67
N LEU A 129 26.47 -0.78 3.99
CA LEU A 129 26.83 -0.12 5.26
C LEU A 129 26.26 -0.81 6.51
N VAL A 130 25.14 -1.52 6.38
CA VAL A 130 24.41 -2.09 7.52
C VAL A 130 24.16 -3.59 7.35
N LYS A 131 24.61 -4.19 6.25
CA LYS A 131 24.28 -5.57 5.86
C LYS A 131 24.70 -6.60 6.90
N ASP A 132 25.79 -6.36 7.61
CA ASP A 132 26.32 -7.22 8.68
C ASP A 132 25.50 -7.14 9.98
N GLN A 133 24.66 -6.12 10.13
CA GLN A 133 23.73 -5.93 11.24
C GLN A 133 22.32 -6.46 10.95
N LEU A 134 22.09 -7.01 9.75
CA LEU A 134 20.78 -7.48 9.30
C LEU A 134 20.76 -9.01 9.19
N ASP A 135 19.75 -9.63 9.80
CA ASP A 135 19.34 -10.97 9.40
C ASP A 135 18.58 -10.88 8.07
N THR A 136 19.03 -11.62 7.07
CA THR A 136 18.42 -11.61 5.72
C THR A 136 18.01 -12.99 5.27
N GLN A 137 16.94 -13.06 4.49
CA GLN A 137 16.48 -14.28 3.84
C GLN A 137 15.95 -13.96 2.44
N ALA A 138 15.87 -14.99 1.59
CA ALA A 138 15.27 -14.85 0.27
C ALA A 138 13.77 -14.50 0.38
N VAL A 139 13.31 -13.67 -0.54
CA VAL A 139 11.88 -13.40 -0.72
C VAL A 139 11.13 -14.69 -1.09
N SER A 140 9.86 -14.76 -0.70
CA SER A 140 8.99 -15.90 -1.01
C SER A 140 7.80 -15.47 -1.85
N GLU A 141 7.20 -16.42 -2.56
CA GLU A 141 6.05 -16.19 -3.41
C GLU A 141 5.12 -17.40 -3.38
N LYS A 142 3.81 -17.18 -3.13
CA LYS A 142 2.81 -18.25 -3.14
C LYS A 142 1.41 -17.71 -3.40
N GLY A 143 0.61 -18.48 -4.12
CA GLY A 143 -0.81 -18.21 -4.36
C GLY A 143 -1.05 -17.60 -5.74
N ASP A 144 -2.27 -17.12 -5.95
CA ASP A 144 -2.69 -16.41 -7.15
C ASP A 144 -3.57 -15.24 -6.73
N ARG A 145 -3.15 -14.02 -7.07
CA ARG A 145 -3.90 -12.80 -6.74
C ARG A 145 -5.08 -12.53 -7.67
N LYS A 146 -5.09 -13.04 -8.90
CA LYS A 146 -5.85 -12.45 -10.00
C LYS A 146 -7.36 -12.43 -9.73
N GLN A 147 -7.92 -13.56 -9.28
CA GLN A 147 -9.34 -13.63 -8.96
C GLN A 147 -9.72 -12.75 -7.76
N ALA A 148 -8.85 -12.68 -6.75
CA ALA A 148 -9.08 -11.85 -5.56
C ALA A 148 -9.11 -10.36 -5.94
N VAL A 149 -8.18 -9.91 -6.79
CA VAL A 149 -8.20 -8.53 -7.31
C VAL A 149 -9.48 -8.29 -8.11
N GLN A 150 -9.82 -9.16 -9.07
CA GLN A 150 -11.01 -9.00 -9.91
C GLN A 150 -12.31 -8.87 -9.08
N GLN A 151 -12.46 -9.69 -8.04
CA GLN A 151 -13.63 -9.66 -7.15
C GLN A 151 -13.66 -8.44 -6.23
N SER A 152 -12.50 -7.86 -5.91
CA SER A 152 -12.39 -6.69 -5.04
C SER A 152 -12.84 -5.39 -5.72
N ILE A 153 -12.68 -5.26 -7.04
CA ILE A 153 -13.03 -4.05 -7.82
C ILE A 153 -14.47 -3.57 -7.54
N PRO A 154 -15.53 -4.39 -7.72
CA PRO A 154 -16.90 -3.95 -7.43
C PRO A 154 -17.17 -3.74 -5.93
N ALA A 155 -16.42 -4.42 -5.05
CA ALA A 155 -16.59 -4.29 -3.60
C ALA A 155 -16.08 -2.93 -3.09
N TYR A 156 -14.94 -2.47 -3.63
CA TYR A 156 -14.43 -1.13 -3.36
C TYR A 156 -15.36 -0.05 -3.90
N ASP A 157 -15.89 -0.24 -5.11
CA ASP A 157 -16.81 0.71 -5.74
C ASP A 157 -18.10 0.90 -4.94
N LYS A 158 -18.61 -0.19 -4.36
CA LYS A 158 -19.85 -0.19 -3.56
C LYS A 158 -19.65 0.11 -2.08
N GLY A 159 -18.41 0.20 -1.58
CA GLY A 159 -18.12 0.44 -0.17
C GLY A 159 -18.72 -0.63 0.75
N VAL A 160 -18.59 -1.92 0.39
CA VAL A 160 -19.19 -3.02 1.14
C VAL A 160 -18.48 -3.22 2.49
N THR A 161 -19.26 -3.38 3.57
CA THR A 161 -18.78 -3.70 4.93
C THR A 161 -19.39 -5.03 5.39
N LEU A 162 -18.59 -5.91 5.99
CA LEU A 162 -19.08 -7.17 6.56
C LEU A 162 -19.35 -7.04 8.08
N PRO A 163 -20.33 -7.77 8.63
CA PRO A 163 -20.44 -7.94 10.07
C PRO A 163 -19.15 -8.50 10.67
N MET A 164 -18.76 -8.05 11.86
CA MET A 164 -17.44 -8.35 12.44
C MET A 164 -17.15 -9.85 12.57
N TRP A 165 -18.16 -10.68 12.90
CA TRP A 165 -18.01 -12.14 12.98
C TRP A 165 -17.67 -12.76 11.60
N ALA A 166 -18.28 -12.25 10.53
CA ALA A 166 -18.03 -12.71 9.16
C ALA A 166 -16.68 -12.21 8.65
N ALA A 167 -16.31 -10.97 9.00
CA ALA A 167 -15.00 -10.40 8.71
C ALA A 167 -13.85 -11.19 9.35
N GLN A 168 -14.03 -11.62 10.61
CA GLN A 168 -13.05 -12.47 11.32
C GLN A 168 -12.88 -13.83 10.63
N LEU A 169 -13.98 -14.49 10.25
CA LEU A 169 -13.93 -15.79 9.57
C LEU A 169 -13.26 -15.67 8.18
N MET A 170 -13.58 -14.62 7.43
CA MET A 170 -12.95 -14.32 6.15
C MET A 170 -11.44 -14.08 6.30
N GLY A 171 -11.03 -13.34 7.35
CA GLY A 171 -9.61 -13.16 7.67
C GLY A 171 -8.86 -14.47 7.86
N VAL A 172 -9.42 -15.43 8.60
CA VAL A 172 -8.81 -16.75 8.82
C VAL A 172 -8.66 -17.57 7.54
N VAL A 173 -9.67 -17.51 6.65
CA VAL A 173 -9.62 -18.22 5.36
C VAL A 173 -8.53 -17.63 4.46
N ILE A 174 -8.48 -16.30 4.35
CA ILE A 174 -7.51 -15.62 3.50
C ILE A 174 -6.09 -15.77 4.04
N GLU A 175 -5.88 -15.74 5.35
CA GLU A 175 -4.55 -15.98 5.94
C GLU A 175 -3.97 -17.37 5.54
N ARG A 176 -4.84 -18.36 5.37
CA ARG A 176 -4.46 -19.73 4.99
C ARG A 176 -4.27 -19.92 3.49
N ILE A 177 -5.17 -19.37 2.67
CA ILE A 177 -5.30 -19.69 1.24
C ILE A 177 -4.85 -18.52 0.34
N GLY A 178 -4.86 -17.31 0.87
CA GLY A 178 -4.53 -16.08 0.14
C GLY A 178 -3.07 -15.99 -0.29
N PRO A 179 -2.77 -15.00 -1.15
CA PRO A 179 -1.43 -14.79 -1.68
C PRO A 179 -0.45 -14.43 -0.55
N LYS A 180 0.80 -14.86 -0.67
CA LYS A 180 1.87 -14.62 0.31
C LYS A 180 3.15 -14.10 -0.34
N GLY A 181 3.91 -13.32 0.43
CA GLY A 181 5.18 -12.74 0.01
C GLY A 181 5.00 -11.82 -1.19
N LEU A 182 5.80 -11.98 -2.23
CA LEU A 182 5.73 -11.15 -3.43
C LEU A 182 4.35 -11.19 -4.11
N GLU A 183 3.64 -12.31 -4.03
CA GLU A 183 2.30 -12.41 -4.63
C GLU A 183 1.28 -11.56 -3.88
N TYR A 184 1.43 -11.41 -2.55
CA TYR A 184 0.62 -10.48 -1.77
C TYR A 184 0.96 -9.02 -2.13
N ALA A 185 2.25 -8.71 -2.30
CA ALA A 185 2.65 -7.37 -2.74
C ALA A 185 2.03 -7.01 -4.10
N ARG A 186 2.05 -7.94 -5.06
CA ARG A 186 1.38 -7.75 -6.35
C ARG A 186 -0.14 -7.64 -6.21
N PHE A 187 -0.77 -8.46 -5.35
CA PHE A 187 -2.20 -8.33 -5.04
C PHE A 187 -2.54 -6.90 -4.63
N SER A 188 -1.79 -6.35 -3.68
CA SER A 188 -2.01 -4.99 -3.21
C SER A 188 -1.71 -3.96 -4.30
N ILE A 189 -0.63 -4.08 -5.08
CA ILE A 189 -0.33 -3.15 -6.17
C ILE A 189 -1.48 -3.13 -7.19
N ASP A 190 -1.90 -4.30 -7.66
CA ASP A 190 -2.96 -4.43 -8.66
C ASP A 190 -4.27 -3.85 -8.15
N SER A 191 -4.70 -4.19 -6.92
CA SER A 191 -5.91 -3.64 -6.29
C SER A 191 -5.88 -2.12 -6.18
N HIS A 192 -4.73 -1.52 -5.83
CA HIS A 192 -4.62 -0.06 -5.71
C HIS A 192 -4.57 0.60 -7.09
N PHE A 193 -3.89 0.01 -8.07
CA PHE A 193 -3.77 0.58 -9.41
C PHE A 193 -5.09 0.53 -10.17
N THR A 194 -5.87 -0.56 -10.05
CA THR A 194 -7.22 -0.61 -10.66
C THR A 194 -8.14 0.42 -10.03
N ARG A 195 -8.12 0.56 -8.69
CA ARG A 195 -8.91 1.57 -7.97
C ARG A 195 -8.50 2.99 -8.36
N ASN A 196 -7.21 3.27 -8.40
CA ASN A 196 -6.68 4.60 -8.70
C ASN A 196 -6.91 4.96 -10.18
N TYR A 197 -6.80 3.99 -11.09
CA TYR A 197 -7.15 4.18 -12.50
C TYR A 197 -8.62 4.59 -12.67
N LEU A 198 -9.54 3.88 -12.01
CA LEU A 198 -10.96 4.24 -12.00
C LEU A 198 -11.19 5.62 -11.39
N TYR A 199 -10.50 5.95 -10.30
CA TYR A 199 -10.59 7.28 -9.68
C TYR A 199 -10.16 8.39 -10.66
N VAL A 200 -9.02 8.25 -11.33
CA VAL A 200 -8.53 9.22 -12.32
C VAL A 200 -9.48 9.29 -13.51
N LYS A 201 -9.93 8.14 -14.03
CA LYS A 201 -10.87 8.08 -15.17
C LYS A 201 -12.17 8.83 -14.88
N ARG A 202 -12.69 8.75 -13.66
CA ARG A 202 -13.96 9.36 -13.25
C ARG A 202 -13.85 10.84 -12.90
N ASN A 203 -12.73 11.26 -12.29
CA ASN A 203 -12.59 12.61 -11.74
C ASN A 203 -11.72 13.53 -12.60
N TYR A 204 -10.82 12.97 -13.41
CA TYR A 204 -9.87 13.70 -14.25
C TYR A 204 -9.68 12.99 -15.61
N PRO A 205 -10.77 12.69 -16.35
CA PRO A 205 -10.69 11.94 -17.61
C PRO A 205 -9.74 12.58 -18.63
N GLU A 206 -9.62 13.90 -18.63
CA GLU A 206 -8.75 14.66 -19.51
C GLU A 206 -7.25 14.45 -19.26
N LYS A 207 -6.89 13.97 -18.05
CA LYS A 207 -5.50 13.68 -17.66
C LYS A 207 -5.15 12.21 -17.70
N LEU A 208 -6.13 11.31 -17.84
CA LEU A 208 -5.95 9.88 -17.65
C LEU A 208 -4.79 9.31 -18.48
N GLU A 209 -4.73 9.67 -19.76
CA GLU A 209 -3.77 9.10 -20.70
C GLU A 209 -2.32 9.52 -20.39
N GLU A 210 -2.11 10.79 -20.03
CA GLU A 210 -0.80 11.35 -19.70
C GLU A 210 -0.36 11.02 -18.27
N HIS A 211 -1.30 10.97 -17.34
CA HIS A 211 -1.03 10.83 -15.91
C HIS A 211 -0.75 9.38 -15.50
N VAL A 212 -1.41 8.39 -16.12
CA VAL A 212 -1.22 6.98 -15.78
C VAL A 212 0.02 6.43 -16.52
N PRO A 213 1.06 5.97 -15.80
CA PRO A 213 2.24 5.41 -16.45
C PRO A 213 1.95 4.12 -17.22
N GLU A 214 2.68 3.88 -18.30
CA GLU A 214 2.50 2.69 -19.15
C GLU A 214 2.57 1.35 -18.39
N PHE A 215 3.45 1.22 -17.40
CA PHE A 215 3.52 0.00 -16.59
C PHE A 215 2.25 -0.23 -15.76
N ALA A 216 1.60 0.86 -15.31
CA ALA A 216 0.35 0.77 -14.56
C ALA A 216 -0.81 0.42 -15.49
N LYS A 217 -0.88 0.99 -16.70
CA LYS A 217 -1.86 0.61 -17.73
C LYS A 217 -1.81 -0.89 -18.01
N ARG A 218 -0.62 -1.46 -18.25
CA ARG A 218 -0.42 -2.90 -18.47
C ARG A 218 -0.84 -3.79 -17.30
N ILE A 219 -0.79 -3.29 -16.06
CA ILE A 219 -1.31 -4.00 -14.89
C ILE A 219 -2.83 -3.97 -14.91
N VAL A 220 -3.41 -2.78 -15.10
CA VAL A 220 -4.85 -2.54 -15.10
C VAL A 220 -5.57 -3.32 -16.21
N GLU A 221 -4.98 -3.39 -17.41
CA GLU A 221 -5.50 -4.13 -18.58
C GLU A 221 -5.70 -5.63 -18.34
N GLN A 222 -5.12 -6.20 -17.28
CA GLN A 222 -5.29 -7.62 -16.94
C GLN A 222 -6.64 -7.93 -16.27
N TYR A 223 -7.44 -6.89 -15.97
CA TYR A 223 -8.68 -6.97 -15.20
C TYR A 223 -9.85 -6.34 -15.95
N GLU A 224 -11.04 -6.88 -15.72
CA GLU A 224 -12.29 -6.31 -16.23
C GLU A 224 -12.72 -5.14 -15.33
N LEU A 225 -12.76 -3.94 -15.89
CA LEU A 225 -13.17 -2.72 -15.20
C LEU A 225 -14.63 -2.35 -15.54
N PRO A 226 -15.36 -1.71 -14.61
CA PRO A 226 -16.65 -1.11 -14.94
C PRO A 226 -16.51 -0.03 -16.02
N GLU A 227 -17.56 0.14 -16.84
CA GLU A 227 -17.60 1.14 -17.90
C GLU A 227 -17.48 2.57 -17.35
N ASN A 228 -18.10 2.82 -16.19
CA ASN A 228 -18.12 4.10 -15.48
C ASN A 228 -17.06 4.12 -14.39
#